data_AF-A0A353BJ35-F1
#
_entry.id   AF-A0A353BJ35-F1
#
_cell.length_a   1.000
_cell.length_b   1.000
_cell.length_c   1.000
_cell.angle_alpha   90.00
_cell.angle_beta   90.00
_cell.angle_gamma   90.00
#
_symmetry.space_group_name_H-M   'P 1'
#
loop_
_entity.id
_entity.type
_entity.pdbx_description
1 polymer ?
#
loop_
_entity_poly.entity_id
_entity_poly.type
_entity_poly.pdbx_seq_one_letter_code
_entity_poly.pdbx_strand_id
1 'polypeptide(L)' 'MAQRILAINPGSTSTKIAVYEDGKSIFSETLRHSAEELAPFKKITDQYDFRKKVIEQALEKAGIQV' A
#
# COMPACT_ATOMS: atom_id res chain seq x y z
N MET A 1 13.41 20.80 2.18
CA MET A 1 12.24 20.03 1.70
C MET A 1 11.70 19.26 2.89
N ALA A 2 10.39 19.24 3.11
CA ALA A 2 9.79 18.45 4.18
C ALA A 2 10.07 16.95 3.93
N GLN A 3 10.40 16.20 4.98
CA GLN A 3 10.70 14.78 4.83
C GLN A 3 9.37 14.03 4.74
N ARG A 4 9.16 13.31 3.62
CA ARG A 4 8.04 12.39 3.47
C ARG A 4 8.49 10.95 3.69
N ILE A 5 7.66 10.19 4.40
CA ILE A 5 7.89 8.78 4.69
C ILE A 5 6.63 8.02 4.30
N LEU A 6 6.77 7.05 3.40
CA LEU A 6 5.75 6.05 3.11
C LEU A 6 6.03 4.79 3.93
N ALA A 7 5.15 4.49 4.89
CA ALA A 7 5.16 3.24 5.63
C ALA A 7 4.27 2.21 4.92
N ILE A 8 4.81 1.01 4.67
CA ILE A 8 4.09 -0.10 4.03
C ILE A 8 4.19 -1.32 4.94
N ASN A 9 3.04 -1.88 5.33
CA ASN A 9 2.95 -3.08 6.15
C ASN A 9 2.05 -4.13 5.46
N PRO A 10 2.63 -5.04 4.67
CA PRO A 10 1.91 -6.15 4.06
C PRO A 10 1.52 -7.22 5.09
N GLY A 11 0.24 -7.52 5.19
CA GLY A 11 -0.31 -8.70 5.87
C GLY A 11 -0.83 -9.74 4.88
N SER A 12 -1.31 -10.87 5.40
CA SER A 12 -1.82 -12.00 4.58
C SER A 12 -2.94 -11.57 3.63
N THR A 13 -3.97 -10.91 4.15
CA THR A 13 -5.17 -10.48 3.41
C THR A 13 -5.34 -8.96 3.32
N SER A 14 -4.34 -8.19 3.76
CA SER A 14 -4.37 -6.73 3.68
C SER A 14 -2.97 -6.14 3.50
N THR A 15 -2.90 -4.89 3.08
CA THR A 15 -1.70 -4.06 3.14
C THR A 15 -2.10 -2.74 3.78
N LYS A 16 -1.47 -2.40 4.91
CA LYS A 16 -1.65 -1.09 5.53
C LYS A 16 -0.60 -0.14 4.99
N ILE A 17 -1.02 1.05 4.59
CA ILE A 17 -0.13 2.12 4.15
C ILE A 17 -0.40 3.40 4.91
N ALA A 18 0.64 4.18 5.17
CA ALA A 18 0.52 5.52 5.73
C ALA A 18 1.62 6.43 5.19
N VAL A 19 1.29 7.69 4.96
CA VAL A 19 2.24 8.73 4.54
C VAL A 19 2.37 9.73 5.67
N TYR A 20 3.61 10.00 6.04
CA TYR A 20 3.97 10.98 7.06
C TYR A 20 4.75 12.13 6.42
N GLU A 21 4.47 13.35 6.85
CA GLU A 21 5.24 14.55 6.52
C GLU A 21 5.65 15.24 7.83
N ASP A 22 6.96 15.41 8.03
CA ASP A 22 7.55 15.97 9.26
C ASP A 22 7.00 15.31 10.56
N GLY A 23 6.84 13.98 10.50
CA GLY A 23 6.36 13.16 11.62
C GLY A 23 4.83 13.14 11.80
N LYS A 24 4.06 13.90 11.01
CA LYS A 24 2.59 13.90 11.06
C LYS A 24 2.02 12.98 9.99
N SER A 25 1.09 12.10 10.38
CA SER A 25 0.35 11.26 9.44
C SER A 25 -0.60 12.14 8.62
N ILE A 26 -0.36 12.24 7.31
CA ILE A 26 -1.22 12.99 6.38
C ILE A 26 -2.17 12.07 5.60
N PHE A 27 -1.89 10.78 5.58
CA PHE A 27 -2.73 9.77 4.92
C PHE A 27 -2.50 8.40 5.56
N SER A 28 -3.56 7.62 5.67
CA SER A 28 -3.49 6.22 6.11
C SER A 28 -4.66 5.45 5.51
N GLU A 29 -4.37 4.27 4.97
CA GLU A 29 -5.39 3.40 4.37
C GLU A 29 -5.06 1.92 4.64
N THR A 30 -6.11 1.11 4.78
CA THR A 30 -5.97 -0.36 4.81
C THR A 30 -6.53 -0.92 3.51
N LEU A 31 -5.64 -1.36 2.62
CA LEU A 31 -5.96 -2.02 1.36
C LEU A 31 -6.29 -3.48 1.68
N ARG A 32 -7.53 -3.91 1.44
CA ARG A 32 -7.96 -5.30 1.67
C ARG A 32 -7.89 -6.07 0.35
N HIS A 33 -7.47 -7.32 0.42
CA HIS A 33 -7.38 -8.21 -0.73
C HIS A 33 -8.32 -9.37 -0.50
N SER A 34 -9.22 -9.61 -1.45
CA SER A 34 -10.17 -10.72 -1.38
C SER A 34 -9.47 -12.06 -1.64
N ALA A 35 -10.12 -13.17 -1.27
CA ALA A 35 -9.56 -14.50 -1.56
C ALA A 35 -9.47 -14.73 -3.08
N GLU A 36 -10.43 -14.22 -3.84
CA GLU A 36 -10.50 -14.30 -5.30
C GLU A 36 -9.36 -13.52 -5.98
N GLU A 37 -9.02 -12.33 -5.46
CA GLU A 37 -7.87 -11.54 -5.95
C GLU A 37 -6.53 -12.24 -5.66
N LEU A 38 -6.44 -12.94 -4.53
CA LEU A 38 -5.20 -13.62 -4.11
C LEU A 38 -5.06 -15.04 -4.68
N ALA A 39 -6.16 -15.69 -5.06
CA ALA A 39 -6.20 -17.07 -5.56
C ALA A 39 -5.24 -17.37 -6.74
N PRO A 40 -4.98 -16.43 -7.67
CA PRO A 40 -4.07 -16.68 -8.79
C PRO A 40 -2.59 -16.83 -8.38
N PHE A 41 -2.19 -16.34 -7.21
CA PHE A 41 -0.80 -16.31 -6.79
C PHE A 41 -0.41 -17.58 -6.03
N LYS A 42 0.54 -18.35 -6.58
CA LYS A 42 1.00 -19.61 -5.95
C LYS A 42 1.89 -19.37 -4.75
N LYS A 43 2.67 -18.29 -4.75
CA LYS A 43 3.56 -17.88 -3.66
C LYS A 43 3.26 -16.44 -3.26
N ILE A 44 3.57 -16.10 -2.00
CA ILE A 44 3.45 -14.71 -1.50
C ILE A 44 4.31 -13.75 -2.33
N THR A 45 5.50 -14.18 -2.75
CA THR A 45 6.40 -13.37 -3.59
C THR A 45 5.80 -13.02 -4.94
N ASP A 46 4.91 -13.87 -5.48
CA ASP A 46 4.26 -13.63 -6.77
C ASP A 46 3.27 -12.45 -6.69
N GLN A 47 2.88 -12.05 -5.48
CA GLN A 47 1.96 -10.94 -5.25
C GLN A 47 2.65 -9.57 -5.32
N TYR A 48 3.99 -9.50 -5.46
CA TYR A 48 4.74 -8.25 -5.37
C TYR A 48 4.17 -7.15 -6.27
N ASP A 49 4.03 -7.42 -7.57
CA ASP A 49 3.56 -6.42 -8.55
C ASP A 49 2.09 -6.03 -8.30
N PHE A 50 1.25 -7.00 -7.92
CA PHE A 50 -0.13 -6.73 -7.53
C PHE A 50 -0.20 -5.79 -6.34
N ARG A 51 0.53 -6.10 -5.25
CA ARG A 51 0.54 -5.28 -4.03
C ARG A 51 1.10 -3.89 -4.32
N LYS A 52 2.18 -3.78 -5.10
CA LYS A 52 2.77 -2.50 -5.53
C LYS A 52 1.74 -1.65 -6.27
N LYS A 53 1.06 -2.22 -7.27
CA LYS A 53 0.06 -1.52 -8.07
C LYS A 53 -1.11 -0.99 -7.23
N VAL A 54 -1.62 -1.78 -6.30
CA VAL A 54 -2.72 -1.33 -5.42
C VAL A 54 -2.27 -0.18 -4.52
N ILE A 55 -1.02 -0.20 -4.03
CA ILE A 55 -0.45 0.91 -3.24
C ILE A 55 -0.31 2.17 -4.08
N GLU A 56 0.24 2.08 -5.30
CA GLU A 56 0.40 3.22 -6.21
C GLU A 56 -0.95 3.86 -6.54
N GLN A 57 -1.97 3.05 -6.82
CA GLN A 57 -3.34 3.53 -7.07
C GLN A 57 -3.96 4.22 -5.86
N ALA A 58 -3.70 3.74 -4.65
CA ALA A 58 -4.20 4.37 -3.43
C ALA A 58 -3.55 5.74 -3.20
N LEU A 59 -2.23 5.84 -3.44
CA LEU A 59 -1.50 7.11 -3.34
C LEU A 59 -1.94 8.12 -4.41
N GLU A 60 -2.12 7.67 -5.65
CA GLU A 60 -2.62 8.50 -6.75
C GLU A 60 -4.02 9.04 -6.45
N LYS A 61 -4.94 8.20 -5.96
CA LYS A 61 -6.29 8.61 -5.53
C LYS A 61 -6.26 9.63 -4.39
N ALA A 62 -5.29 9.52 -3.51
CA ALA A 62 -5.08 10.48 -2.41
C ALA A 62 -4.36 11.76 -2.86
N GLY A 63 -3.98 11.89 -4.14
CA GLY A 63 -3.22 13.03 -4.65
C GLY A 63 -1.77 13.09 -4.14
N ILE A 64 -1.23 11.96 -3.67
CA ILE A 64 0.13 11.87 -3.12
C ILE A 64 1.07 11.37 -4.20
N GLN A 65 1.99 12.24 -4.63
CA GLN A 65 3.11 11.84 -5.47
C GLN A 65 4.24 11.29 -4.60
N VAL A 66 4.74 10.13 -5.00
CA VAL A 66 5.91 9.43 -4.44
C VAL A 66 7.05 9.42 -5.44
#